data_AF-A0A443SM17-F1
#
_entry.id   AF-A0A443SM17-F1
#
_cell.length_a   1.000
_cell.length_b   1.000
_cell.length_c   1.000
_cell.angle_alpha   90.00
_cell.angle_beta   90.00
_cell.angle_gamma   90.00
#
_symmetry.space_group_name_H-M   'P 1'
#
loop_
_entity.id
_entity.type
_entity.pdbx_description
1 polymer ?
#
loop_
_entity_poly.entity_id
_entity_poly.type
_entity_poly.pdbx_seq_one_letter_code
_entity_poly.pdbx_strand_id
1 'polypeptide(L)'
;MDIRNYVEQLNKLENCTAIEGYLRIVLIGRPKAPANFENYSFPLLTEITDYFVMFRVHGIHSVSQLFPNLAVIRGRQLEHNYAFIMLWNSHLQEIGLINLIAIVRGNVYIEENSKLCYADTIDWNVIAPSSSHHIRLCNSDLLFTVCPKECPNNCNTKNPKQCCHSNCIGGCDGPGPLDCVACKKLIVNRTCVDKCPHGYYEVTENAESSKLSPLIIGKIQDMKGCTEINGSLYISIEETKGVNVINELEQAFKHLETIQGFLKISRSRPLTSLSFLKNLRLIKGRTKERNK
;
A
#
# COMPACT_ATOMS: atom_id res chain seq x y z
N MET A 1 -22.07 -13.39 6.87
CA MET A 1 -21.64 -13.54 8.27
C MET A 1 -22.11 -12.33 9.08
N ASP A 2 -22.90 -12.59 10.13
CA ASP A 2 -23.53 -11.55 10.96
C ASP A 2 -23.04 -11.69 12.41
N ILE A 3 -22.30 -10.69 12.88
CA ILE A 3 -21.61 -10.62 14.18
C ILE A 3 -22.27 -9.53 15.00
N ARG A 4 -22.83 -9.90 16.15
CA ARG A 4 -23.72 -9.02 16.91
C ARG A 4 -23.57 -9.17 18.41
N ASN A 5 -23.95 -8.12 19.14
CA ASN A 5 -24.10 -8.05 20.59
C ASN A 5 -22.79 -8.14 21.41
N TYR A 6 -21.96 -9.15 21.14
CA TYR A 6 -20.79 -9.51 21.94
C TYR A 6 -19.53 -9.53 21.07
N VAL A 7 -18.42 -9.01 21.60
CA VAL A 7 -17.16 -8.87 20.84
C VAL A 7 -16.52 -10.23 20.55
N GLU A 8 -16.74 -11.21 21.41
CA GLU A 8 -16.26 -12.59 21.30
C GLU A 8 -16.80 -13.31 20.07
N GLN A 9 -17.93 -12.84 19.50
CA GLN A 9 -18.46 -13.37 18.25
C GLN A 9 -17.52 -13.12 17.06
N LEU A 10 -16.57 -12.19 17.18
CA LEU A 10 -15.51 -11.97 16.20
C LEU A 10 -14.60 -13.19 16.01
N ASN A 11 -14.47 -14.08 17.00
CA ASN A 11 -13.63 -15.28 16.86
C ASN A 11 -14.06 -16.20 15.70
N LYS A 12 -15.29 -16.05 15.18
CA LYS A 12 -15.75 -16.72 13.97
C LYS A 12 -14.94 -16.34 12.71
N LEU A 13 -14.20 -15.23 12.77
CA LEU A 13 -13.33 -14.74 11.70
C LEU A 13 -11.89 -15.28 11.80
N GLU A 14 -11.57 -16.05 12.84
CA GLU A 14 -10.25 -16.68 12.95
C GLU A 14 -9.97 -17.55 11.72
N ASN A 15 -8.76 -17.43 11.18
CA ASN A 15 -8.29 -18.16 10.00
C ASN A 15 -9.07 -17.91 8.70
N CYS A 16 -9.97 -16.94 8.66
CA CYS A 16 -10.67 -16.55 7.44
C CYS A 16 -9.76 -15.68 6.56
N THR A 17 -9.51 -16.11 5.32
CA THR A 17 -8.80 -15.32 4.30
C THR A 17 -9.73 -14.55 3.38
N ALA A 18 -10.91 -15.09 3.15
CA ALA A 18 -11.99 -14.46 2.37
C ALA A 18 -13.35 -14.81 2.98
N ILE A 19 -14.30 -13.88 2.90
CA ILE A 19 -15.70 -14.12 3.28
C ILE A 19 -16.52 -14.25 2.00
N GLU A 20 -17.02 -15.47 1.78
CA GLU A 20 -18.03 -15.70 0.75
C GLU A 20 -19.41 -15.27 1.26
N GLY A 21 -19.80 -14.06 0.90
CA GLY A 21 -21.04 -13.42 1.33
C GLY A 21 -20.77 -12.02 1.85
N TYR A 22 -21.67 -11.54 2.71
CA TYR A 22 -21.52 -10.25 3.39
C TYR A 22 -20.85 -10.39 4.77
N LEU A 23 -20.28 -9.30 5.26
CA LEU A 23 -19.86 -9.15 6.65
C LEU A 23 -20.69 -8.05 7.32
N ARG A 24 -21.36 -8.38 8.42
CA ARG A 24 -22.07 -7.42 9.25
C ARG A 24 -21.51 -7.49 10.67
N ILE A 25 -21.05 -6.37 11.20
CA ILE A 25 -20.62 -6.22 12.59
C ILE A 25 -21.49 -5.15 13.20
N VAL A 26 -22.47 -5.54 14.01
CA VAL A 26 -23.51 -4.61 14.45
C VAL A 26 -23.85 -4.75 15.93
N LEU A 27 -24.24 -3.64 16.56
CA LEU A 27 -24.74 -3.64 17.94
C LEU A 27 -23.73 -4.24 18.94
N ILE A 28 -22.45 -3.87 18.87
CA ILE A 28 -21.43 -4.34 19.81
C ILE A 28 -21.05 -3.19 20.75
N GLY A 29 -21.12 -3.46 22.05
CA GLY A 29 -20.89 -2.46 23.08
C GLY A 29 -22.00 -1.40 23.14
N ARG A 30 -21.81 -0.39 24.00
CA ARG A 30 -22.70 0.77 24.14
C ARG A 30 -21.87 2.05 24.26
N PRO A 31 -22.42 3.24 23.97
CA PRO A 31 -21.65 4.50 24.07
C PRO A 31 -20.99 4.73 25.44
N LYS A 32 -21.68 4.35 26.54
CA LYS A 32 -21.18 4.49 27.93
C LYS A 32 -20.48 3.24 28.47
N ALA A 33 -20.48 2.15 27.71
CA ALA A 33 -19.86 0.88 28.06
C ALA A 33 -19.28 0.26 26.76
N PRO A 34 -18.18 0.82 26.24
CA PRO A 34 -17.57 0.34 25.01
C PRO A 34 -17.05 -1.09 25.17
N ALA A 35 -17.06 -1.86 24.09
CA ALA A 35 -16.43 -3.17 24.06
C ALA A 35 -14.91 -3.03 23.91
N ASN A 36 -14.14 -4.01 24.40
CA ASN A 36 -12.70 -4.05 24.22
C ASN A 36 -12.33 -4.83 22.95
N PHE A 37 -11.67 -4.17 22.00
CA PHE A 37 -11.22 -4.75 20.74
C PHE A 37 -9.70 -5.05 20.72
N GLU A 38 -8.92 -4.73 21.76
CA GLU A 38 -7.45 -4.81 21.76
C GLU A 38 -6.90 -6.18 21.37
N ASN A 39 -7.59 -7.25 21.77
CA ASN A 39 -7.17 -8.64 21.51
C ASN A 39 -7.69 -9.20 20.18
N TYR A 40 -8.38 -8.39 19.37
CA TYR A 40 -9.02 -8.84 18.14
C TYR A 40 -8.34 -8.21 16.93
N SER A 41 -7.74 -9.08 16.10
CA SER A 41 -7.21 -8.71 14.79
C SER A 41 -7.29 -9.91 13.87
N PHE A 42 -7.75 -9.68 12.64
CA PHE A 42 -7.97 -10.71 11.62
C PHE A 42 -7.16 -10.37 10.36
N PRO A 43 -5.82 -10.43 10.43
CA PRO A 43 -4.93 -9.99 9.36
C PRO A 43 -4.96 -10.91 8.13
N LEU A 44 -5.51 -12.10 8.24
CA LEU A 44 -5.63 -13.01 7.10
C LEU A 44 -6.76 -12.61 6.14
N LEU A 45 -7.77 -11.88 6.64
CA LEU A 45 -8.91 -11.49 5.84
C LEU A 45 -8.51 -10.43 4.82
N THR A 46 -8.60 -10.79 3.54
CA THR A 46 -8.22 -9.94 2.41
C THR A 46 -9.40 -9.61 1.49
N GLU A 47 -10.47 -10.40 1.54
CA GLU A 47 -11.59 -10.26 0.61
C GLU A 47 -12.97 -10.48 1.26
N ILE A 48 -13.94 -9.66 0.84
CA ILE A 48 -15.37 -9.86 1.12
C ILE A 48 -16.10 -9.86 -0.23
N THR A 49 -16.88 -10.90 -0.54
CA THR A 49 -17.47 -11.02 -1.88
C THR A 49 -18.75 -10.22 -2.08
N ASP A 50 -19.51 -9.92 -1.03
CA ASP A 50 -20.72 -9.10 -1.14
C ASP A 50 -20.48 -7.68 -0.61
N TYR A 51 -20.88 -7.40 0.63
CA TYR A 51 -20.79 -6.06 1.22
C TYR A 51 -20.36 -6.12 2.69
N PHE A 52 -19.88 -4.99 3.21
CA PHE A 52 -19.46 -4.83 4.60
C PHE A 52 -20.27 -3.74 5.30
N VAL A 53 -20.84 -4.08 6.46
CA VAL A 53 -21.56 -3.14 7.34
C VAL A 53 -20.92 -3.14 8.72
N MET A 54 -20.65 -1.95 9.24
CA MET A 54 -20.40 -1.72 10.66
C MET A 54 -21.40 -0.71 11.21
N PHE A 55 -22.28 -1.16 12.11
CA PHE A 55 -23.38 -0.33 12.63
C PHE A 55 -23.46 -0.38 14.15
N ARG A 56 -23.39 0.79 14.81
CA ARG A 56 -23.46 0.92 16.28
C ARG A 56 -22.44 0.00 16.98
N VAL A 57 -21.20 0.12 16.57
CA VAL A 57 -20.05 -0.56 17.20
C VAL A 57 -19.29 0.47 18.04
N HIS A 58 -19.20 0.22 19.34
CA HIS A 58 -18.62 1.15 20.31
C HIS A 58 -17.38 0.54 20.96
N GLY A 59 -16.27 1.28 20.96
CA GLY A 59 -14.97 0.86 21.51
C GLY A 59 -13.90 0.60 20.46
N ILE A 60 -14.26 0.57 19.18
CA ILE A 60 -13.32 0.49 18.06
C ILE A 60 -12.87 1.90 17.62
N HIS A 61 -11.58 2.08 17.38
CA HIS A 61 -10.99 3.36 16.96
C HIS A 61 -10.62 3.40 15.47
N SER A 62 -10.20 2.27 14.90
CA SER A 62 -9.86 2.13 13.48
C SER A 62 -10.34 0.77 12.98
N VAL A 63 -10.88 0.70 11.77
CA VAL A 63 -11.29 -0.58 11.18
C VAL A 63 -10.06 -1.45 10.88
N SER A 64 -8.92 -0.82 10.62
CA SER A 64 -7.61 -1.49 10.41
C SER A 64 -7.17 -2.36 11.58
N GLN A 65 -7.61 -2.06 12.81
CA GLN A 65 -7.35 -2.88 13.98
C GLN A 65 -7.88 -4.31 13.78
N LEU A 66 -9.08 -4.41 13.21
CA LEU A 66 -9.71 -5.69 12.90
C LEU A 66 -9.21 -6.26 11.57
N PHE A 67 -9.13 -5.44 10.52
CA PHE A 67 -8.93 -5.92 9.15
C PHE A 67 -7.78 -5.17 8.45
N PRO A 68 -6.53 -5.33 8.90
CA PRO A 68 -5.41 -4.53 8.38
C PRO A 68 -5.08 -4.83 6.91
N ASN A 69 -5.42 -6.03 6.42
CA ASN A 69 -5.09 -6.48 5.05
C ASN A 69 -6.33 -6.66 4.16
N LEU A 70 -7.49 -6.16 4.57
CA LEU A 70 -8.68 -6.20 3.71
C LEU A 70 -8.42 -5.34 2.47
N ALA A 71 -8.39 -5.99 1.31
CA ALA A 71 -7.98 -5.39 0.05
C ALA A 71 -9.15 -5.20 -0.92
N VAL A 72 -10.10 -6.14 -0.94
CA VAL A 72 -11.16 -6.16 -1.94
C VAL A 72 -12.54 -6.40 -1.33
N ILE A 73 -13.52 -5.60 -1.76
CA ILE A 73 -14.95 -5.86 -1.58
C ILE A 73 -15.58 -5.99 -2.97
N ARG A 74 -16.11 -7.16 -3.33
CA ARG A 74 -16.56 -7.39 -4.71
C ARG A 74 -17.95 -6.85 -5.03
N GLY A 75 -18.85 -6.71 -4.06
CA GLY A 75 -20.19 -6.17 -4.32
C GLY A 75 -21.07 -7.07 -5.19
N ARG A 76 -20.96 -8.41 -5.10
CA ARG A 76 -21.85 -9.33 -5.84
C ARG A 76 -23.32 -9.11 -5.44
N GLN A 77 -23.54 -8.92 -4.14
CA GLN A 77 -24.78 -8.41 -3.56
C GLN A 77 -24.52 -7.07 -2.86
N LEU A 78 -25.54 -6.23 -2.77
CA LEU A 78 -25.44 -4.89 -2.20
C LEU A 78 -26.52 -4.70 -1.13
N GLU A 79 -26.22 -3.87 -0.14
CA GLU A 79 -27.18 -3.41 0.84
C GLU A 79 -27.66 -2.02 0.41
N HIS A 80 -28.89 -1.91 -0.10
CA HIS A 80 -29.46 -0.65 -0.60
C HIS A 80 -28.56 0.09 -1.62
N ASN A 81 -27.89 -0.66 -2.50
CA ASN A 81 -26.89 -0.20 -3.48
C ASN A 81 -25.49 0.13 -2.92
N TYR A 82 -25.25 -0.11 -1.64
CA TYR A 82 -23.96 0.11 -1.00
C TYR A 82 -23.22 -1.20 -0.74
N ALA A 83 -21.91 -1.16 -0.90
CA ALA A 83 -21.01 -2.28 -0.61
C ALA A 83 -20.16 -2.05 0.64
N PHE A 84 -20.02 -0.79 1.09
CA PHE A 84 -19.31 -0.44 2.31
C PHE A 84 -20.13 0.57 3.11
N ILE A 85 -20.54 0.17 4.32
CA ILE A 85 -21.46 0.95 5.16
C ILE A 85 -20.87 1.10 6.56
N MET A 86 -20.68 2.35 7.00
CA MET A 86 -20.19 2.71 8.33
C MET A 86 -21.16 3.68 8.99
N LEU A 87 -21.84 3.22 10.04
CA LEU A 87 -22.96 3.95 10.62
C LEU A 87 -22.92 3.97 12.15
N TRP A 88 -23.04 5.17 12.73
CA TRP A 88 -23.27 5.34 14.17
C TRP A 88 -22.17 4.73 15.08
N ASN A 89 -20.93 4.66 14.59
CA ASN A 89 -19.79 4.13 15.34
C ASN A 89 -19.13 5.25 16.16
N SER A 90 -19.64 5.51 17.37
CA SER A 90 -19.32 6.72 18.17
C SER A 90 -17.87 6.87 18.65
N HIS A 91 -17.06 5.82 18.52
CA HIS A 91 -15.65 5.80 18.93
C HIS A 91 -14.68 5.67 17.76
N LEU A 92 -15.20 5.43 16.56
CA LEU A 92 -14.42 5.27 15.34
C LEU A 92 -13.81 6.63 14.98
N GLN A 93 -12.49 6.67 14.86
CA GLN A 93 -11.71 7.86 14.57
C GLN A 93 -11.26 7.92 13.11
N GLU A 94 -11.07 6.76 12.49
CA GLU A 94 -10.63 6.62 11.10
C GLU A 94 -11.12 5.30 10.51
N ILE A 95 -11.20 5.23 9.17
CA ILE A 95 -11.42 3.96 8.48
C ILE A 95 -10.14 3.09 8.54
N GLY A 96 -8.98 3.67 8.24
CA GLY A 96 -7.66 3.02 8.39
C GLY A 96 -7.38 1.84 7.45
N LEU A 97 -8.29 1.51 6.52
CA LEU A 97 -8.12 0.41 5.56
C LEU A 97 -7.14 0.78 4.43
N ILE A 98 -5.87 0.95 4.77
CA ILE A 98 -4.80 1.39 3.83
C ILE A 98 -4.56 0.42 2.67
N ASN A 99 -4.92 -0.84 2.84
CA ASN A 99 -4.76 -1.88 1.83
C ASN A 99 -6.01 -2.05 0.95
N LEU A 100 -7.12 -1.35 1.24
CA LEU A 100 -8.35 -1.46 0.45
C LEU A 100 -8.13 -0.81 -0.92
N ILE A 101 -7.93 -1.64 -1.94
CA ILE A 101 -7.68 -1.19 -3.30
C ILE A 101 -8.94 -1.05 -4.13
N ALA A 102 -9.98 -1.84 -3.84
CA ALA A 102 -11.14 -1.94 -4.70
C ALA A 102 -12.43 -2.32 -3.98
N ILE A 103 -13.46 -1.52 -4.19
CA ILE A 103 -14.87 -1.86 -4.05
C ILE A 103 -15.41 -2.00 -5.48
N VAL A 104 -15.44 -3.24 -5.98
CA VAL A 104 -15.67 -3.52 -7.42
C VAL A 104 -17.06 -3.08 -7.88
N ARG A 105 -18.07 -3.25 -7.03
CA ARG A 105 -19.46 -2.86 -7.31
C ARG A 105 -20.12 -2.32 -6.05
N GLY A 106 -20.88 -1.25 -6.18
CA GLY A 106 -21.64 -0.65 -5.09
C GLY A 106 -21.02 0.63 -4.55
N ASN A 107 -21.85 1.42 -3.89
CA ASN A 107 -21.48 2.72 -3.34
C ASN A 107 -20.93 2.59 -1.90
N VAL A 108 -20.40 3.70 -1.39
CA VAL A 108 -19.94 3.86 -0.01
C VAL A 108 -20.94 4.72 0.77
N TYR A 109 -21.33 4.27 1.96
CA TYR A 109 -22.23 5.00 2.86
C TYR A 109 -21.58 5.17 4.23
N ILE A 110 -21.25 6.40 4.61
CA ILE A 110 -20.64 6.75 5.88
C ILE A 110 -21.47 7.87 6.49
N GLU A 111 -22.09 7.62 7.64
CA GLU A 111 -22.95 8.63 8.28
C GLU A 111 -23.00 8.45 9.81
N GLU A 112 -23.13 9.57 10.52
CA GLU A 112 -23.31 9.65 11.98
C GLU A 112 -22.17 8.97 12.79
N ASN A 113 -20.95 8.98 12.27
CA ASN A 113 -19.76 8.56 13.02
C ASN A 113 -19.09 9.80 13.64
N SER A 114 -19.54 10.17 14.85
CA SER A 114 -19.25 11.49 15.45
C SER A 114 -17.78 11.83 15.74
N LYS A 115 -16.88 10.83 15.72
CA LYS A 115 -15.44 11.01 15.90
C LYS A 115 -14.62 10.66 14.65
N LEU A 116 -15.27 10.25 13.57
CA LEU A 116 -14.62 9.80 12.33
C LEU A 116 -14.07 10.97 11.52
N CYS A 117 -12.75 11.05 11.48
CA CYS A 117 -11.97 11.96 10.66
C CYS A 117 -11.39 11.24 9.43
N TYR A 118 -10.78 12.02 8.53
CA TYR A 118 -10.02 11.56 7.36
C TYR A 118 -10.77 10.81 6.26
N ALA A 119 -12.06 10.49 6.42
CA ALA A 119 -12.79 9.81 5.35
C ALA A 119 -13.02 10.71 4.11
N ASP A 120 -12.83 12.03 4.22
CA ASP A 120 -12.75 12.98 3.10
C ASP A 120 -11.39 12.99 2.38
N THR A 121 -10.33 12.57 3.05
CA THR A 121 -8.99 12.49 2.43
C THR A 121 -8.86 11.32 1.44
N ILE A 122 -9.86 10.44 1.42
CA ILE A 122 -9.92 9.27 0.55
C ILE A 122 -10.68 9.65 -0.73
N ASP A 123 -10.04 9.48 -1.89
CA ASP A 123 -10.74 9.59 -3.17
C ASP A 123 -11.53 8.31 -3.45
N TRP A 124 -12.78 8.31 -2.97
CA TRP A 124 -13.66 7.14 -3.09
C TRP A 124 -14.00 6.79 -4.54
N ASN A 125 -13.91 7.72 -5.50
CA ASN A 125 -14.17 7.39 -6.91
C ASN A 125 -13.11 6.45 -7.49
N VAL A 126 -11.89 6.45 -6.93
CA VAL A 126 -10.81 5.55 -7.34
C VAL A 126 -11.04 4.14 -6.79
N ILE A 127 -11.45 4.06 -5.52
CA ILE A 127 -11.64 2.78 -4.83
C ILE A 127 -12.98 2.15 -5.17
N ALA A 128 -14.03 2.95 -5.27
CA ALA A 128 -15.41 2.56 -5.53
C ALA A 128 -15.93 3.34 -6.75
N PRO A 129 -15.70 2.91 -8.00
CA PRO A 129 -16.02 3.69 -9.20
C PRO A 129 -17.53 3.93 -9.45
N SER A 130 -18.42 3.55 -8.52
CA SER A 130 -19.86 3.85 -8.59
C SER A 130 -20.15 5.31 -8.18
N SER A 131 -21.14 5.95 -8.79
CA SER A 131 -21.27 7.42 -8.77
C SER A 131 -22.03 8.05 -7.58
N SER A 132 -22.53 7.27 -6.63
CA SER A 132 -23.50 7.75 -5.62
C SER A 132 -23.06 7.45 -4.18
N HIS A 133 -21.89 7.95 -3.80
CA HIS A 133 -21.39 7.86 -2.42
C HIS A 133 -22.08 8.87 -1.50
N HIS A 134 -22.32 8.47 -0.25
CA HIS A 134 -22.80 9.35 0.81
C HIS A 134 -21.79 9.33 1.95
N ILE A 135 -21.09 10.44 2.19
CA ILE A 135 -20.05 10.54 3.21
C ILE A 135 -20.32 11.78 4.05
N ARG A 136 -20.71 11.57 5.31
CA ARG A 136 -20.92 12.60 6.31
C ARG A 136 -19.93 12.41 7.46
N LEU A 137 -19.01 13.35 7.57
CA LEU A 137 -17.97 13.39 8.60
C LEU A 137 -18.50 13.96 9.92
N CYS A 138 -17.64 13.92 10.96
CA CYS A 138 -17.79 14.72 12.17
C CYS A 138 -18.27 16.13 11.86
N ASN A 139 -19.04 16.70 12.79
CA ASN A 139 -19.39 18.11 12.79
C ASN A 139 -18.13 18.95 12.56
N SER A 140 -18.18 19.80 11.54
CA SER A 140 -17.07 20.59 10.98
C SER A 140 -16.39 21.57 11.95
N ASP A 141 -16.83 21.60 13.21
CA ASP A 141 -16.39 22.53 14.24
C ASP A 141 -15.35 21.93 15.20
N LEU A 142 -15.07 20.63 15.11
CA LEU A 142 -13.97 20.00 15.85
C LEU A 142 -12.73 19.89 14.97
N LEU A 143 -12.01 21.01 14.92
CA LEU A 143 -10.59 21.10 14.58
C LEU A 143 -10.22 20.78 13.13
N PHE A 144 -10.86 21.43 12.16
CA PHE A 144 -10.09 21.84 10.99
C PHE A 144 -9.04 22.85 11.46
N THR A 145 -7.87 22.35 11.79
CA THR A 145 -6.68 23.13 11.53
C THR A 145 -6.53 23.19 10.02
N VAL A 146 -7.27 24.13 9.41
CA VAL A 146 -7.26 24.38 7.98
C VAL A 146 -5.81 24.62 7.60
N CYS A 147 -5.24 23.70 6.82
CA CYS A 147 -3.91 23.92 6.26
C CYS A 147 -3.92 25.23 5.47
N PRO A 148 -2.88 26.06 5.60
CA PRO A 148 -2.74 27.26 4.77
C PRO A 148 -2.94 26.90 3.30
N LYS A 149 -3.66 27.76 2.55
CA LYS A 149 -3.92 27.56 1.12
C LYS A 149 -2.64 27.40 0.29
N GLU A 150 -1.51 27.86 0.83
CA GLU A 150 -0.19 27.75 0.22
C GLU A 150 0.40 26.32 0.30
N CYS A 151 -0.17 25.40 1.09
CA CYS A 151 0.32 24.03 1.19
C CYS A 151 -0.31 23.13 0.11
N PRO A 152 0.47 22.61 -0.86
CA PRO A 152 -0.07 21.95 -2.05
C PRO A 152 -0.54 20.50 -1.84
N ASN A 153 -0.16 19.82 -0.74
CA ASN A 153 -0.50 18.40 -0.53
C ASN A 153 -1.03 18.07 0.88
N ASN A 154 -0.52 18.72 1.95
CA ASN A 154 -1.07 18.71 3.32
C ASN A 154 -0.20 19.60 4.26
N CYS A 155 -0.57 19.70 5.54
CA CYS A 155 0.21 20.33 6.61
C CYS A 155 0.42 19.38 7.80
N ASN A 156 1.36 19.75 8.68
CA ASN A 156 1.74 18.94 9.84
C ASN A 156 0.57 18.83 10.84
N THR A 157 0.28 17.60 11.27
CA THR A 157 -0.85 17.26 12.14
C THR A 157 -0.75 17.91 13.53
N LYS A 158 0.46 18.27 13.98
CA LYS A 158 0.75 18.94 15.25
C LYS A 158 1.03 20.44 15.09
N ASN A 159 1.43 20.88 13.89
CA ASN A 159 1.71 22.29 13.60
C ASN A 159 1.20 22.70 12.20
N PRO A 160 -0.05 23.18 12.10
CA PRO A 160 -0.73 23.41 10.82
C PRO A 160 -0.08 24.48 9.93
N LYS A 161 0.77 25.35 10.50
CA LYS A 161 1.52 26.37 9.74
C LYS A 161 2.67 25.79 8.93
N GLN A 162 3.01 24.52 9.14
CA GLN A 162 4.10 23.84 8.47
C GLN A 162 3.56 22.92 7.39
N CYS A 163 3.86 23.22 6.13
CA CYS A 163 3.51 22.32 5.02
C CYS A 163 4.34 21.04 5.10
N CYS A 164 3.72 19.94 4.68
CA CYS A 164 4.42 18.67 4.50
C CYS A 164 5.34 18.70 3.28
N HIS A 165 6.28 17.77 3.23
CA HIS A 165 7.10 17.56 2.05
C HIS A 165 6.23 17.32 0.81
N SER A 166 6.67 17.75 -0.37
CA SER A 166 5.92 17.63 -1.63
C SER A 166 5.57 16.18 -2.01
N ASN A 167 6.32 15.23 -1.45
CA ASN A 167 6.16 13.79 -1.70
C ASN A 167 5.29 13.11 -0.63
N CYS A 168 4.76 13.83 0.36
CA CYS A 168 3.82 13.28 1.33
C CYS A 168 2.39 13.33 0.78
N ILE A 169 1.55 12.42 1.26
CA ILE A 169 0.09 12.46 1.15
C ILE A 169 -0.53 12.11 2.51
N GLY A 170 -1.68 12.69 2.84
CA GLY A 170 -2.41 12.37 4.07
C GLY A 170 -1.83 12.92 5.38
N GLY A 171 -0.77 13.74 5.34
CA GLY A 171 -0.21 14.43 6.51
C GLY A 171 1.26 14.10 6.78
N CYS A 172 1.81 14.72 7.82
CA CYS A 172 3.20 14.53 8.23
C CYS A 172 3.43 14.93 9.71
N ASP A 173 4.46 14.35 10.32
CA ASP A 173 4.97 14.73 11.64
C ASP A 173 6.05 15.84 11.56
N GLY A 174 6.51 16.17 10.34
CA GLY A 174 7.57 17.12 10.05
C GLY A 174 7.64 17.50 8.56
N PRO A 175 8.46 18.48 8.18
CA PRO A 175 8.53 18.99 6.81
C PRO A 175 9.37 18.09 5.89
N GLY A 176 10.07 17.09 6.43
CA GLY A 176 10.99 16.24 5.69
C GLY A 176 10.29 15.08 4.97
N PRO A 177 10.92 14.52 3.92
CA PRO A 177 10.39 13.37 3.18
C PRO A 177 10.36 12.06 3.99
N LEU A 178 10.99 12.03 5.16
CA LEU A 178 10.97 10.92 6.11
C LEU A 178 9.79 11.00 7.10
N ASP A 179 9.21 12.19 7.25
CA ASP A 179 8.22 12.49 8.29
C ASP A 179 6.78 12.33 7.76
N CYS A 180 6.61 11.80 6.55
CA CYS A 180 5.32 11.62 5.92
C CYS A 180 4.53 10.48 6.59
N VAL A 181 3.22 10.68 6.73
CA VAL A 181 2.30 9.59 7.09
C VAL A 181 2.21 8.57 5.95
N ALA A 182 2.11 9.06 4.72
CA ALA A 182 2.15 8.25 3.51
C ALA A 182 2.89 8.97 2.37
N CYS A 183 3.43 8.21 1.42
CA CYS A 183 4.11 8.77 0.25
C CYS A 183 3.17 8.89 -0.93
N LYS A 184 3.24 10.03 -1.63
CA LYS A 184 2.48 10.33 -2.84
C LYS A 184 2.83 9.39 -4.01
N LYS A 185 4.06 8.88 -4.06
CA LYS A 185 4.56 8.03 -5.15
C LYS A 185 5.35 6.83 -4.65
N LEU A 186 6.61 7.02 -4.27
CA LEU A 186 7.53 5.93 -3.99
C LEU A 186 8.10 6.04 -2.57
N ILE A 187 8.35 4.89 -1.93
CA ILE A 187 9.04 4.79 -0.63
C ILE A 187 10.40 4.11 -0.86
N VAL A 188 11.49 4.77 -0.46
CA VAL A 188 12.84 4.17 -0.45
C VAL A 188 13.48 4.40 0.90
N ASN A 189 13.87 3.33 1.60
CA ASN A 189 14.45 3.40 2.96
C ASN A 189 13.64 4.33 3.89
N ARG A 190 12.31 4.15 3.92
CA ARG A 190 11.36 4.96 4.72
C ARG A 190 11.26 6.44 4.32
N THR A 191 11.83 6.82 3.18
CA THR A 191 11.80 8.18 2.63
C THR A 191 10.88 8.25 1.42
N CYS A 192 10.00 9.26 1.35
CA CYS A 192 9.15 9.52 0.20
C CYS A 192 9.93 10.20 -0.92
N VAL A 193 10.02 9.54 -2.08
CA VAL A 193 10.72 10.05 -3.26
C VAL A 193 9.78 10.16 -4.45
N ASP A 194 10.10 11.11 -5.32
CA ASP A 194 9.29 11.41 -6.51
C ASP A 194 9.62 10.50 -7.70
N LYS A 195 10.83 9.95 -7.73
CA LYS A 195 11.38 9.08 -8.77
C LYS A 195 12.27 8.01 -8.12
N CYS A 196 12.37 6.84 -8.75
CA CYS A 196 13.29 5.80 -8.29
C CYS A 196 14.73 6.36 -8.24
N PRO A 197 15.43 6.24 -7.09
CA PRO A 197 16.83 6.58 -6.99
C PRO A 197 17.67 5.66 -7.88
N HIS A 198 18.77 6.19 -8.40
CA HIS A 198 19.71 5.41 -9.21
C HIS A 198 20.12 4.11 -8.50
N GLY A 199 19.85 2.96 -9.12
CA GLY A 199 20.09 1.63 -8.55
C GLY A 199 18.83 0.85 -8.16
N TYR A 200 17.66 1.48 -8.25
CA TYR A 200 16.36 0.86 -8.04
C TYR A 200 15.46 1.00 -9.28
N TYR A 201 14.51 0.09 -9.48
CA TYR A 201 13.59 0.09 -10.62
C TYR A 201 12.14 -0.12 -10.15
N GLU A 202 11.19 0.47 -10.88
CA GLU A 202 9.76 0.25 -10.65
C GLU A 202 9.35 -1.12 -11.18
N VAL A 203 8.91 -2.00 -10.27
CA VAL A 203 8.23 -3.25 -10.64
C VAL A 203 6.78 -2.90 -10.97
N THR A 204 6.43 -2.94 -12.25
CA THR A 204 5.04 -2.94 -12.71
C THR A 204 4.56 -4.39 -12.74
N GLU A 205 4.30 -4.96 -11.58
CA GLU A 205 3.33 -6.04 -11.46
C GLU A 205 2.00 -5.40 -11.13
N ASN A 206 0.95 -5.86 -11.80
CA ASN A 206 -0.39 -5.27 -11.76
C ASN A 206 -0.80 -4.93 -10.32
N ALA A 207 -1.01 -3.63 -10.09
CA ALA A 207 -1.62 -2.97 -8.93
C ALA A 207 -1.72 -3.79 -7.63
N GLU A 208 -0.69 -3.71 -6.78
CA GLU A 208 -0.82 -3.67 -5.31
C GLU A 208 0.58 -3.48 -4.69
N SER A 209 0.76 -2.36 -3.98
CA SER A 209 1.94 -2.04 -3.15
C SER A 209 3.31 -2.11 -3.85
N SER A 210 3.77 -0.94 -4.31
CA SER A 210 5.14 -0.69 -4.80
C SER A 210 6.20 -1.03 -3.74
N LYS A 211 6.60 -2.31 -3.68
CA LYS A 211 7.83 -2.78 -3.03
C LYS A 211 8.98 -2.70 -4.03
N LEU A 212 10.05 -2.06 -3.58
CA LEU A 212 11.28 -1.90 -4.34
C LEU A 212 12.19 -3.11 -4.09
N SER A 213 12.39 -3.93 -5.10
CA SER A 213 13.24 -5.13 -5.06
C SER A 213 14.63 -4.81 -5.64
N PRO A 214 15.69 -5.54 -5.26
CA PRO A 214 16.95 -5.52 -6.00
C PRO A 214 16.76 -6.04 -7.43
N LEU A 215 17.57 -5.54 -8.37
CA LEU A 215 17.53 -5.84 -9.80
C LEU A 215 17.49 -7.36 -10.09
N ILE A 216 16.31 -7.89 -10.41
CA ILE A 216 16.13 -9.21 -11.01
C ILE A 216 15.85 -9.01 -12.50
N ILE A 217 16.42 -9.88 -13.33
CA ILE A 217 16.48 -9.87 -14.81
C ILE A 217 15.08 -10.04 -15.43
N GLY A 218 14.18 -9.08 -15.21
CA GLY A 218 12.87 -8.98 -15.86
C GLY A 218 12.80 -7.85 -16.89
N LYS A 219 13.75 -6.90 -16.88
CA LYS A 219 13.78 -5.74 -17.77
C LYS A 219 15.20 -5.42 -18.25
N ILE A 220 15.84 -6.39 -18.91
CA ILE A 220 17.19 -6.26 -19.48
C ILE A 220 17.34 -5.05 -20.42
N GLN A 221 16.25 -4.58 -21.02
CA GLN A 221 16.24 -3.42 -21.93
C GLN A 221 16.49 -2.08 -21.24
N ASP A 222 16.14 -1.94 -19.95
CA ASP A 222 16.29 -0.69 -19.19
C ASP A 222 17.77 -0.38 -18.89
N MET A 223 18.65 -1.36 -19.09
CA MET A 223 20.09 -1.22 -18.92
C MET A 223 20.78 -0.66 -20.17
N LYS A 224 20.08 -0.56 -21.31
CA LYS A 224 20.65 -0.05 -22.56
C LYS A 224 21.11 1.40 -22.38
N GLY A 225 22.41 1.62 -22.59
CA GLY A 225 23.04 2.94 -22.49
C GLY A 225 23.56 3.30 -21.10
N CYS A 226 23.38 2.43 -20.10
CA CYS A 226 23.96 2.61 -18.78
C CYS A 226 25.48 2.36 -18.81
N THR A 227 26.27 3.32 -18.30
CA THR A 227 27.74 3.21 -18.18
C THR A 227 28.20 2.86 -16.76
N GLU A 228 27.37 3.12 -15.75
CA GLU A 228 27.69 2.83 -14.34
C GLU A 228 26.47 2.31 -13.58
N ILE A 229 26.63 1.18 -12.89
CA ILE A 229 25.64 0.64 -11.95
C ILE A 229 25.96 1.12 -10.55
N ASN A 230 25.09 1.97 -9.99
CA ASN A 230 25.16 2.40 -8.60
C ASN A 230 24.53 1.38 -7.64
N GLY A 231 25.09 0.17 -7.60
CA GLY A 231 24.59 -0.97 -6.85
C GLY A 231 25.33 -2.26 -7.21
N SER A 232 24.75 -3.40 -6.87
CA SER A 232 25.26 -4.73 -7.27
C SER A 232 24.48 -5.29 -8.46
N LEU A 233 25.16 -6.04 -9.33
CA LEU A 233 24.53 -6.74 -10.45
C LEU A 233 24.44 -8.24 -10.14
N TYR A 234 23.23 -8.80 -10.18
CA TYR A 234 22.98 -10.23 -9.99
C TYR A 234 22.40 -10.83 -11.25
N ILE A 235 23.08 -11.85 -11.79
CA ILE A 235 22.66 -12.56 -13.01
C ILE A 235 22.32 -14.02 -12.67
N SER A 236 21.10 -14.43 -13.03
CA SER A 236 20.57 -15.79 -12.87
C SER A 236 19.67 -16.16 -14.04
N ILE A 237 20.04 -17.20 -14.79
CA ILE A 237 19.36 -17.62 -16.03
C ILE A 237 19.05 -19.12 -15.97
N GLU A 238 17.87 -19.43 -15.45
CA GLU A 238 17.35 -20.79 -15.31
C GLU A 238 16.56 -21.17 -16.59
N GLU A 239 17.24 -21.83 -17.54
CA GLU A 239 16.68 -22.48 -18.75
C GLU A 239 15.86 -21.61 -19.73
N THR A 240 16.43 -21.35 -20.91
CA THR A 240 15.79 -20.54 -21.96
C THR A 240 15.35 -21.40 -23.13
N LYS A 241 14.05 -21.71 -23.24
CA LYS A 241 13.47 -22.26 -24.47
C LYS A 241 13.36 -21.14 -25.52
N GLY A 242 14.18 -21.21 -26.58
CA GLY A 242 13.95 -20.46 -27.82
C GLY A 242 14.27 -18.96 -27.83
N VAL A 243 14.86 -18.38 -26.79
CA VAL A 243 15.28 -16.96 -26.76
C VAL A 243 16.80 -16.85 -26.74
N ASN A 244 17.39 -16.05 -27.63
CA ASN A 244 18.82 -15.77 -27.65
C ASN A 244 19.18 -14.69 -26.62
N VAL A 245 19.16 -15.08 -25.34
CA VAL A 245 19.39 -14.19 -24.19
C VAL A 245 20.78 -13.55 -24.20
N ILE A 246 21.76 -14.17 -24.86
CA ILE A 246 23.11 -13.62 -24.99
C ILE A 246 23.08 -12.30 -25.78
N ASN A 247 22.36 -12.26 -26.90
CA ASN A 247 22.25 -11.03 -27.71
C ASN A 247 21.59 -9.88 -26.96
N GLU A 248 20.60 -10.17 -26.11
CA GLU A 248 19.94 -9.15 -25.30
C GLU A 248 20.88 -8.60 -24.21
N LEU A 249 21.65 -9.47 -23.56
CA LEU A 249 22.68 -9.07 -22.59
C LEU A 249 23.75 -8.20 -23.25
N GLU A 250 24.22 -8.57 -24.44
CA GLU A 250 25.23 -7.80 -25.19
C GLU A 250 24.74 -6.40 -25.55
N GLN A 251 23.47 -6.26 -25.94
CA GLN A 251 22.89 -4.95 -26.23
C GLN A 251 22.68 -4.12 -24.97
N ALA A 252 22.21 -4.75 -23.89
CA ALA A 252 21.92 -4.10 -22.62
C ALA A 252 23.19 -3.54 -21.99
N PHE A 253 24.23 -4.37 -21.85
CA PHE A 253 25.45 -4.01 -21.14
C PHE A 253 26.57 -3.50 -22.04
N LYS A 254 26.25 -3.18 -23.31
CA LYS A 254 27.20 -2.70 -24.31
C LYS A 254 28.07 -1.55 -23.82
N HIS A 255 27.53 -0.64 -23.01
CA HIS A 255 28.23 0.58 -22.56
C HIS A 255 28.63 0.52 -21.08
N LEU A 256 28.34 -0.57 -20.37
CA LEU A 256 28.59 -0.66 -18.94
C LEU A 256 30.10 -0.72 -18.66
N GLU A 257 30.62 0.22 -17.87
CA GLU A 257 32.03 0.33 -17.51
C GLU A 257 32.31 0.12 -16.03
N THR A 258 31.37 0.49 -15.15
CA THR A 258 31.58 0.46 -13.70
C THR A 258 30.40 -0.15 -12.93
N ILE A 259 30.68 -0.98 -11.92
CA ILE A 259 29.71 -1.46 -10.91
C ILE A 259 30.19 -1.00 -9.52
N GLN A 260 29.33 -0.32 -8.76
CA GLN A 260 29.70 0.21 -7.44
C GLN A 260 29.73 -0.87 -6.35
N GLY A 261 28.85 -1.87 -6.45
CA GLY A 261 28.73 -3.00 -5.52
C GLY A 261 29.52 -4.21 -5.98
N PHE A 262 28.86 -5.38 -6.02
CA PHE A 262 29.42 -6.64 -6.49
C PHE A 262 28.72 -7.14 -7.76
N LEU A 263 29.40 -7.97 -8.54
CA LEU A 263 28.82 -8.76 -9.62
C LEU A 263 28.70 -10.21 -9.14
N LYS A 264 27.50 -10.77 -9.17
CA LYS A 264 27.27 -12.20 -8.90
C LYS A 264 26.53 -12.83 -10.06
N ILE A 265 27.05 -13.96 -10.52
CA ILE A 265 26.43 -14.77 -11.58
C ILE A 265 26.21 -16.15 -10.99
N SER A 266 24.98 -16.62 -11.00
CA SER A 266 24.61 -17.93 -10.43
C SER A 266 23.54 -18.59 -11.27
N ARG A 267 23.44 -19.93 -11.21
CA ARG A 267 22.39 -20.70 -11.90
C ARG A 267 22.15 -20.30 -13.37
N SER A 268 23.19 -19.86 -14.08
CA SER A 268 23.11 -19.31 -15.44
C SER A 268 23.69 -20.30 -16.45
N ARG A 269 23.11 -21.50 -16.54
CA ARG A 269 23.64 -22.61 -17.35
C ARG A 269 23.85 -22.26 -18.84
N PRO A 270 23.02 -21.42 -19.49
CA PRO A 270 23.21 -21.05 -20.89
C PRO A 270 24.41 -20.12 -21.18
N LEU A 271 25.00 -19.49 -20.15
CA LEU A 271 26.13 -18.56 -20.35
C LEU A 271 27.45 -19.34 -20.45
N THR A 272 28.07 -19.29 -21.63
CA THR A 272 29.42 -19.84 -21.87
C THR A 272 30.53 -18.81 -21.72
N SER A 273 30.19 -17.52 -21.70
CA SER A 273 31.13 -16.39 -21.63
C SER A 273 30.50 -15.17 -20.98
N LEU A 274 31.34 -14.27 -20.45
CA LEU A 274 30.97 -12.94 -19.96
C LEU A 274 31.27 -11.83 -20.98
N SER A 275 31.44 -12.17 -22.26
CA SER A 275 31.73 -11.23 -23.35
C SER A 275 30.71 -10.10 -23.48
N PHE A 276 29.49 -10.30 -22.99
CA PHE A 276 28.47 -9.24 -22.94
C PHE A 276 28.83 -8.07 -22.00
N LEU A 277 29.77 -8.26 -21.07
CA LEU A 277 30.35 -7.21 -20.23
C LEU A 277 31.69 -6.68 -20.78
N LYS A 278 31.88 -6.68 -22.10
CA LYS A 278 33.17 -6.33 -22.75
C LYS A 278 33.79 -4.99 -22.33
N ASN A 279 32.98 -4.03 -21.89
CA ASN A 279 33.45 -2.70 -21.51
C ASN A 279 33.56 -2.50 -20.00
N LEU A 280 33.17 -3.50 -19.19
CA LEU A 280 33.24 -3.40 -17.74
C LEU A 280 34.70 -3.42 -17.29
N ARG A 281 35.15 -2.32 -16.66
CA ARG A 281 36.54 -2.10 -16.23
C ARG A 281 36.70 -2.12 -14.71
N LEU A 282 35.65 -1.74 -13.96
CA LEU A 282 35.78 -1.51 -12.52
C LEU A 282 34.58 -2.05 -11.73
N ILE A 283 34.85 -2.88 -10.73
CA ILE A 283 33.88 -3.28 -9.69
C ILE A 283 34.40 -2.77 -8.34
N LYS A 284 33.73 -1.77 -7.75
CA LYS A 284 34.26 -1.06 -6.57
C LYS A 284 34.04 -1.79 -5.24
N GLY A 285 33.10 -2.75 -5.16
CA GLY A 285 32.90 -3.56 -3.96
C GLY A 285 32.40 -2.78 -2.73
N ARG A 286 31.73 -1.64 -2.91
CA ARG A 286 31.20 -0.82 -1.80
C ARG A 286 30.17 -1.55 -0.96
N THR A 287 29.47 -2.51 -1.56
CA THR A 287 28.58 -3.46 -0.90
C THR A 287 29.15 -4.87 -1.07
N LYS A 288 29.09 -5.67 0.00
CA LYS A 288 29.49 -7.09 -0.02
C LYS A 288 28.25 -7.97 -0.02
N GLU A 289 28.36 -9.13 -0.67
CA GLU A 289 27.35 -10.16 -0.54
C GLU A 289 27.27 -10.65 0.91
N ARG A 290 26.07 -10.72 1.48
CA ARG A 290 25.85 -11.34 2.79
C ARG A 290 25.85 -12.85 2.59
N ASN A 291 26.90 -13.52 3.07
CA ASN A 291 26.92 -14.98 3.15
C ASN A 291 25.86 -15.41 4.18
N LYS A 292 24.83 -16.13 3.73
CA LYS A 292 23.97 -16.95 4.59
C LYS A 292 24.60 -18.31 4.75
#